data_AF-A0A351CE58-F1
#
_entry.id   AF-A0A351CE58-F1
#
_cell.length_a   1.000
_cell.length_b   1.000
_cell.length_c   1.000
_cell.angle_alpha   90.00
_cell.angle_beta   90.00
_cell.angle_gamma   90.00
#
_symmetry.space_group_name_H-M   'P 1'
#
loop_
_entity.id
_entity.type
_entity.pdbx_description
1 polymer ?
#
loop_
_entity_poly.entity_id
_entity_poly.type
_entity_poly.pdbx_seq_one_letter_code
_entity_poly.pdbx_strand_id
1 'polypeptide(L)' 'MEIKVECYAGYRGEETPRRIWIGNRKIEVKEIQDRWLAPTHRYFKIHGDDNAIYILRHSSESWEWDMTFYEQLKNHSDVA' A
#
# COMPACT_ATOMS: atom_id res chain seq x y z
N MET A 1 -4.42 11.00 0.84
CA MET A 1 -4.87 10.85 2.25
C MET A 1 -3.66 10.32 2.98
N GLU A 2 -3.13 11.08 3.93
CA GLU A 2 -1.92 10.68 4.65
C GLU A 2 -2.17 9.38 5.43
N ILE A 3 -1.21 8.46 5.36
CA ILE A 3 -1.25 7.19 6.07
C ILE A 3 0.11 6.89 6.68
N LYS A 4 0.12 6.09 7.75
CA LYS A 4 1.36 5.51 8.24
C LYS A 4 1.66 4.23 7.46
N VAL A 5 2.91 4.05 7.08
CA VAL A 5 3.41 2.85 6.40
C VAL A 5 4.63 2.34 7.14
N GLU A 6 4.67 1.03 7.37
CA GLU A 6 5.86 0.35 7.84
C GLU A 6 6.49 -0.35 6.65
N CYS A 7 7.76 -0.02 6.40
CA CYS A 7 8.55 -0.61 5.34
C CYS A 7 9.51 -1.65 5.91
N TYR A 8 9.79 -2.67 5.11
CA TYR A 8 10.98 -3.50 5.32
C TYR A 8 12.14 -2.90 4.54
N ALA A 9 13.17 -2.47 5.25
CA ALA A 9 14.45 -2.13 4.63
C ALA A 9 15.16 -3.44 4.27
N GLY A 10 15.05 -3.87 3.01
CA GLY A 10 15.80 -5.04 2.53
C GLY A 10 17.32 -4.79 2.56
N TYR A 11 18.11 -5.86 2.42
CA TYR A 11 19.59 -5.83 2.38
C TYR A 11 20.20 -4.90 1.30
N ARG A 12 19.38 -4.43 0.34
CA ARG A 12 19.77 -3.47 -0.72
C ARG A 12 19.15 -2.07 -0.58
N GLY A 13 18.53 -1.76 0.55
CA GLY A 13 17.94 -0.44 0.81
C GLY A 13 16.63 -0.16 0.07
N GLU A 14 16.06 -1.14 -0.65
CA GLU A 14 14.72 -0.98 -1.20
C GLU A 14 13.68 -1.16 -0.10
N GLU A 15 13.11 -0.05 0.33
CA GLU A 15 11.96 -0.02 1.23
C GLU A 15 10.69 -0.44 0.49
N THR A 16 10.09 -1.53 0.96
CA THR A 16 8.80 -2.02 0.47
C THR A 16 7.75 -2.01 1.57
N PRO A 17 6.51 -1.55 1.31
CA PRO A 17 5.42 -1.58 2.27
C PRO A 17 5.19 -3.00 2.81
N ARG A 18 5.09 -3.13 4.13
CA ARG A 18 4.71 -4.36 4.83
C ARG A 18 3.39 -4.22 5.56
N ARG A 19 3.13 -3.03 6.11
CA ARG A 19 1.91 -2.71 6.84
C ARG A 19 1.51 -1.29 6.55
N ILE A 20 0.20 -1.05 6.50
CA ILE A 20 -0.35 0.30 6.47
C ILE A 20 -1.32 0.50 7.62
N TRP A 21 -1.46 1.74 8.06
CA TRP A 21 -2.49 2.15 9.02
C TRP A 21 -3.40 3.19 8.40
N ILE A 22 -4.71 2.90 8.42
CA ILE A 22 -5.77 3.82 8.04
C ILE A 22 -6.54 4.15 9.33
N GLY A 23 -6.22 5.30 9.91
CA GLY A 23 -6.62 5.60 11.30
C GLY A 23 -6.08 4.55 12.26
N ASN A 24 -6.96 3.89 13.00
CA ASN A 24 -6.61 2.82 13.94
C ASN A 24 -6.57 1.41 13.30
N ARG A 25 -6.95 1.28 12.03
CA ARG A 25 -6.98 -0.02 11.34
C ARG A 25 -5.60 -0.35 10.79
N LYS A 26 -5.04 -1.46 11.23
CA LYS A 26 -3.80 -2.05 10.68
C LYS A 26 -4.15 -3.05 9.59
N ILE A 27 -3.50 -2.94 8.43
CA ILE A 27 -3.66 -3.84 7.29
C ILE A 27 -2.27 -4.40 6.95
N GLU A 28 -2.15 -5.72 6.91
CA GLU A 28 -0.92 -6.39 6.48
C GLU A 28 -0.89 -6.43 4.94
N VAL A 29 0.26 -6.13 4.34
CA VAL A 29 0.45 -6.24 2.89
C VAL A 29 0.65 -7.71 2.55
N LYS A 30 -0.35 -8.35 1.93
CA LYS A 30 -0.24 -9.73 1.42
C LYS A 30 0.65 -9.80 0.18
N GLU A 31 0.48 -8.84 -0.72
CA GLU A 31 1.16 -8.84 -2.01
C GLU A 31 1.38 -7.40 -2.50
N ILE A 32 2.54 -7.16 -3.13
CA ILE A 32 2.78 -5.95 -3.92
C ILE A 32 2.51 -6.33 -5.37
N GLN A 33 1.41 -5.86 -5.92
CA GLN A 33 0.97 -6.17 -7.29
C GLN A 33 1.77 -5.39 -8.34
N ASP A 34 2.17 -4.16 -8.01
CA ASP A 34 2.93 -3.31 -8.93
C ASP A 34 3.73 -2.24 -8.17
N ARG A 35 4.82 -1.76 -8.79
CA ARG A 35 5.64 -0.65 -8.34
C ARG A 35 6.11 0.17 -9.53
N TRP A 36 5.87 1.48 -9.49
CA TRP A 36 6.38 2.39 -10.50
C TRP A 36 7.00 3.65 -9.90
N LEU A 37 8.00 4.18 -10.59
CA LEU A 37 8.72 5.39 -10.23
C LEU A 37 8.21 6.56 -11.06
N ALA A 38 8.03 7.70 -10.41
CA ALA A 38 7.89 9.01 -11.01
C ALA A 38 9.09 9.88 -10.55
N PRO A 39 9.35 11.03 -11.18
CA PRO A 39 10.53 11.85 -10.85
C PRO A 39 10.68 12.20 -9.36
N THR A 40 9.55 12.42 -8.66
CA THR A 40 9.52 12.83 -7.25
C THR A 40 8.75 11.86 -6.35
N HIS A 41 8.21 10.77 -6.92
CA HIS A 41 7.33 9.85 -6.20
C HIS A 41 7.61 8.40 -6.54
N ARG A 42 7.32 7.52 -5.59
CA ARG A 42 7.21 6.08 -5.84
C ARG A 42 5.79 5.64 -5.52
N TYR A 43 5.23 4.84 -6.39
CA TYR A 43 3.92 4.27 -6.19
C TYR A 43 3.99 2.77 -5.99
N PHE A 44 3.05 2.27 -5.19
CA PHE A 44 2.88 0.85 -4.93
C PHE A 44 1.41 0.49 -5.05
N LYS A 45 1.09 -0.49 -5.87
CA LYS A 45 -0.21 -1.16 -5.84
C LYS A 45 -0.07 -2.39 -4.94
N ILE A 46 -0.89 -2.47 -3.91
CA ILE A 46 -0.82 -3.55 -2.92
C ILE A 46 -2.18 -4.23 -2.74
N HIS A 47 -2.14 -5.51 -2.37
CA HIS A 47 -3.29 -6.26 -1.87
C HIS A 47 -3.14 -6.43 -0.35
N GLY A 48 -4.12 -5.93 0.39
CA GLY A 48 -4.21 -6.01 1.84
C GLY A 48 -4.76 -7.36 2.32
N ASP A 49 -4.55 -7.66 3.60
CA ASP A 49 -5.10 -8.86 4.22
C ASP A 49 -6.62 -8.84 4.41
N ASP A 50 -7.21 -7.66 4.35
CA ASP A 50 -8.65 -7.37 4.40
C ASP A 50 -9.37 -7.48 3.04
N ASN A 51 -8.72 -8.08 2.05
CA ASN A 51 -9.28 -8.32 0.72
C ASN A 51 -9.57 -7.01 -0.04
N ALA A 52 -8.66 -6.05 0.08
CA ALA A 52 -8.75 -4.76 -0.61
C ALA A 52 -7.46 -4.41 -1.35
N ILE A 53 -7.61 -3.66 -2.43
CA ILE A 53 -6.52 -3.11 -3.23
C ILE A 53 -6.29 -1.65 -2.85
N TYR A 54 -5.03 -1.26 -2.72
CA TYR A 54 -4.63 0.12 -2.43
C TYR A 54 -3.57 0.59 -3.41
N ILE A 55 -3.58 1.88 -3.73
CA ILE A 55 -2.43 2.56 -4.35
C ILE A 55 -1.84 3.55 -3.37
N LEU A 56 -0.60 3.28 -2.98
CA LEU A 56 0.19 4.12 -2.10
C LEU A 56 1.13 4.99 -2.92
N ARG A 57 1.32 6.23 -2.51
CA ARG A 57 2.28 7.19 -3.06
C ARG A 57 3.25 7.58 -1.95
N HIS A 58 4.53 7.38 -2.19
CA HIS A 58 5.62 7.83 -1.33
C HIS A 58 6.32 9.02 -1.98
N SER A 59 6.35 10.15 -1.28
CA SER A 59 7.10 11.34 -1.68
C SER A 59 8.58 11.14 -1.42
N SER A 60 9.43 11.34 -2.42
CA SER A 60 10.89 11.23 -2.23
C SER A 60 11.48 12.49 -1.56
N GLU A 61 10.73 13.59 -1.55
CA GLU A 61 11.16 14.87 -0.99
C GLU A 61 10.74 15.01 0.48
N SER A 62 9.45 14.78 0.77
CA SER A 62 8.89 14.91 2.12
C SER A 62 8.92 13.61 2.93
N TRP A 63 9.19 12.46 2.29
CA TRP A 63 9.11 11.12 2.90
C TRP A 63 7.73 10.74 3.43
N GLU A 64 6.70 11.47 2.99
CA GLU A 64 5.31 11.24 3.37
C GLU A 64 4.68 10.14 2.51
N TRP A 65 3.71 9.46 3.10
CA TRP A 65 2.92 8.43 2.46
C TRP A 65 1.46 8.85 2.33
N ASP A 66 0.95 8.75 1.11
CA ASP A 66 -0.44 8.97 0.78
C ASP A 66 -1.09 7.69 0.25
N MET A 67 -2.31 7.42 0.68
CA MET A 67 -3.23 6.58 -0.08
C MET A 67 -3.92 7.43 -1.15
N THR A 68 -3.85 6.97 -2.39
CA THR A 68 -4.44 7.64 -3.57
C THR A 68 -5.61 6.85 -4.17
N PHE A 69 -5.72 5.57 -3.85
CA PHE A 69 -6.80 4.69 -4.30
C PHE A 69 -7.08 3.61 -3.25
N TYR A 70 -8.35 3.19 -3.19
CA TYR A 70 -8.84 2.08 -2.37
C TYR A 70 -10.01 1.39 -3.09
N GLU A 71 -9.97 0.06 -3.12
CA GLU A 71 -11.07 -0.77 -3.61
C GLU A 71 -11.23 -2.02 -2.74
N GLN A 72 -12.41 -2.20 -2.16
CA GLN A 72 -12.77 -3.45 -1.48
C GLN A 72 -13.16 -4.50 -2.52
N LEU A 73 -12.46 -5.63 -2.56
CA LEU A 73 -12.87 -6.75 -3.39
C LEU A 73 -14.05 -7.45 -2.71
N LYS A 74 -15.14 -7.60 -3.46
CA LYS A 74 -16.30 -8.38 -3.01
C LYS A 74 -15.97 -9.86 -3.15
N ASN A 75 -16.20 -10.63 -2.10
CA ASN A 75 -16.25 -12.08 -2.23
C ASN A 75 -17.51 -12.42 -3.04
N HIS A 76 -17.33 -13.00 -4.22
CA HIS A 76 -18.42 -13.61 -5.00
C HIS A 76 -18.87 -14.91 -4.32
N SER A 77 -19.42 -14.81 -3.12
CA SER A 77 -20.14 -15.88 -2.44
C SER A 77 -21.59 -15.46 -2.25
N ASP A 78 -22.26 -15.30 -3.39
CA ASP A 78 -23.71 -15.32 -3.52
C ASP A 78 -24.04 -15.93 -4.88
N VAL A 79 -23.94 -17.26 -4.96
CA VAL A 79 -24.69 -18.02 -5.96
C VAL A 79 -25.31 -19.22 -5.24
N ALA A 80 -26.61 -19.06 -5.01
CA ALA A 80 -27.69 -20.03 -4.77
C ALA A 80 -27.50 -21.13 -3.72
#